data_AF-A0A538IQ62-F1
#
_entry.id   AF-A0A538IQ62-F1
#
_cell.length_a   1.000
_cell.length_b   1.000
_cell.length_c   1.000
_cell.angle_alpha   90.00
_cell.angle_beta   90.00
_cell.angle_gamma   90.00
#
_symmetry.space_group_name_H-M   'P 1'
#
loop_
_entity.id
_entity.type
_entity.pdbx_description
1 polymer ?
#
loop_
_entity_poly.entity_id
_entity_poly.type
_entity_poly.pdbx_seq_one_letter_code
_entity_poly.pdbx_strand_id
1 'polypeptide(L)'
;GSIEIPLDPVFEHAVVPVDRTLKVQGALVEVGALALVPSGYQTLRIEERTGSARMLLIGGEPFGAEVKMWWNFVARTLDEITEAWHAWQDHDDDRFGPVPSKLGRVEAPKPPWIPGVQTR
;
A
#
# COMPACT_ATOMS: atom_id res chain seq x y z
N GLY A 1 1.48 -1.39 28.68
CA GLY A 1 1.58 -2.83 28.96
C GLY A 1 2.16 -3.56 27.77
N SER A 2 2.14 -4.89 27.77
CA SER A 2 2.51 -5.71 26.60
C SER A 2 1.44 -6.74 26.31
N ILE A 3 1.25 -7.05 25.03
CA ILE A 3 0.39 -8.12 24.55
C ILE A 3 1.16 -8.97 23.53
N GLU A 4 0.80 -10.24 23.46
CA GLU A 4 1.24 -11.14 22.40
C GLU A 4 0.03 -11.52 21.55
N ILE A 5 0.17 -11.31 20.24
CA ILE A 5 -0.87 -11.62 19.26
C ILE A 5 -0.40 -12.86 18.49
N PRO A 6 -1.15 -13.97 18.48
CA PRO A 6 -0.82 -15.12 17.64
C PRO A 6 -0.82 -14.73 16.16
N LEU A 7 0.18 -15.20 15.42
CA LEU A 7 0.33 -15.00 13.98
C LEU A 7 0.35 -16.35 13.25
N ASP A 8 -0.02 -16.33 11.97
CA ASP A 8 0.32 -17.41 11.05
C ASP A 8 1.79 -17.23 10.58
N PRO A 9 2.69 -18.20 10.81
CA PRO A 9 4.09 -18.08 10.43
C PRO A 9 4.32 -18.09 8.91
N VAL A 10 3.34 -18.47 8.09
CA VAL A 10 3.44 -18.37 6.62
C VAL A 10 3.24 -16.92 6.15
N PHE A 11 2.54 -16.10 6.93
CA PHE A 11 2.17 -14.75 6.55
C PHE A 11 3.27 -13.73 6.86
N GLU A 12 3.41 -12.73 6.00
CA GLU A 12 4.04 -11.46 6.36
C GLU A 12 3.01 -10.51 6.95
N HIS A 13 3.44 -9.63 7.85
CA HIS A 13 2.56 -8.69 8.54
C HIS A 13 3.13 -7.27 8.54
N ALA A 14 2.26 -6.28 8.67
CA ALA A 14 2.59 -4.89 8.88
C ALA A 14 1.82 -4.32 10.08
N VAL A 15 2.53 -3.57 10.92
CA VAL A 15 1.94 -2.82 12.04
C VAL A 15 2.05 -1.33 11.76
N VAL A 16 0.92 -0.63 11.80
CA VAL A 16 0.85 0.83 11.67
C VAL A 16 0.23 1.40 12.94
N PRO A 17 1.01 2.10 13.78
CA PRO A 17 0.47 2.80 14.93
C PRO A 17 -0.41 3.97 14.48
N VAL A 18 -1.60 4.08 15.08
CA VAL A 18 -2.62 5.08 14.67
C VAL A 18 -2.54 6.34 15.54
N ASP A 19 -2.34 6.19 16.84
CA ASP A 19 -2.43 7.31 17.79
C ASP A 19 -1.23 7.46 18.74
N ARG A 20 -0.35 6.45 18.86
CA ARG A 20 0.83 6.47 19.73
C ARG A 20 1.98 5.66 19.17
N THR A 21 3.21 6.00 19.58
CA THR A 21 4.39 5.17 19.33
C THR A 21 4.27 3.82 20.06
N LEU A 22 4.57 2.75 19.35
CA LEU A 22 4.56 1.38 19.85
C LEU A 22 5.95 0.75 19.78
N LYS A 23 6.17 -0.27 20.60
CA LYS A 23 7.31 -1.17 20.43
C LYS A 23 6.81 -2.47 19.78
N VAL A 24 7.24 -2.72 18.55
CA VAL A 24 6.84 -3.87 17.72
C VAL A 24 8.04 -4.79 17.60
N GLN A 25 7.96 -6.02 18.13
CA GLN A 25 9.10 -6.95 18.22
C GLN A 25 10.39 -6.30 18.75
N GLY A 26 10.26 -5.38 19.71
CA GLY A 26 11.40 -4.67 20.30
C GLY A 26 11.83 -3.39 19.56
N ALA A 27 11.35 -3.14 18.34
CA ALA A 27 11.64 -1.91 17.60
C ALA A 27 10.61 -0.82 17.91
N LEU A 28 11.05 0.43 18.10
CA LEU A 28 10.14 1.57 18.24
C LEU A 28 9.57 1.97 16.88
N VAL A 29 8.25 2.16 16.82
CA VAL A 29 7.51 2.50 15.61
C VAL A 29 6.60 3.67 15.94
N GLU A 30 6.85 4.79 15.28
CA GLU A 30 6.12 6.05 15.50
C GLU A 30 4.82 6.10 14.69
N VAL A 31 3.93 7.02 15.06
CA VAL A 31 2.72 7.30 14.26
C VAL A 31 3.13 7.79 12.88
N GLY A 32 2.52 7.22 11.84
CA GLY A 32 2.88 7.51 10.44
C GLY A 32 4.03 6.65 9.90
N ALA A 33 4.63 5.79 10.72
CA ALA A 33 5.56 4.76 10.27
C ALA A 33 4.85 3.41 10.10
N LEU A 34 5.49 2.52 9.33
CA LEU A 34 5.09 1.15 9.13
C LEU A 34 6.21 0.23 9.60
N ALA A 35 5.88 -0.75 10.44
CA ALA A 35 6.79 -1.84 10.76
C ALA A 35 6.41 -3.08 9.96
N LEU A 36 7.34 -3.52 9.11
CA LEU A 36 7.25 -4.80 8.43
C LEU A 36 7.72 -5.91 9.37
N VAL A 37 6.90 -6.94 9.53
CA VAL A 37 7.22 -8.17 10.24
C VAL A 37 7.27 -9.28 9.20
N PRO A 38 8.47 -9.79 8.85
CA PRO A 38 8.61 -10.88 7.89
C PRO A 38 7.85 -12.13 8.31
N SER A 39 7.67 -13.07 7.38
CA SER A 39 7.18 -14.40 7.71
C SER A 39 8.11 -15.16 8.68
N GLY A 40 7.56 -16.20 9.31
CA GLY A 40 8.26 -17.07 10.25
C GLY A 40 7.95 -16.82 11.73
N TYR A 41 7.29 -15.71 12.07
CA TYR A 41 6.87 -15.43 13.44
C TYR A 41 5.53 -16.11 13.76
N GLN A 42 5.47 -16.82 14.89
CA GLN A 42 4.22 -17.38 15.43
C GLN A 42 3.48 -16.40 16.36
N THR A 43 4.20 -15.39 16.86
CA THR A 43 3.65 -14.39 17.76
C THR A 43 4.22 -13.01 17.45
N LEU A 44 3.39 -11.99 17.61
CA LEU A 44 3.73 -10.59 17.51
C LEU A 44 3.65 -9.96 18.89
N ARG A 45 4.80 -9.54 19.43
CA ARG A 45 4.84 -8.79 20.68
C ARG A 45 4.68 -7.30 20.42
N ILE A 46 3.69 -6.72 21.08
CA ILE A 46 3.44 -5.27 21.09
C ILE A 46 3.61 -4.76 22.52
N GLU A 47 4.31 -3.64 22.68
CA GLU A 47 4.48 -2.96 23.96
C GLU A 47 4.14 -1.48 23.84
N GLU A 48 3.46 -0.95 24.85
CA GLU A 48 3.07 0.45 24.98
C GLU A 48 3.37 0.90 26.43
N ARG A 49 3.81 2.15 26.63
CA ARG A 49 4.33 2.61 27.94
C ARG A 49 3.36 3.43 28.79
N THR A 50 2.32 4.02 28.20
CA THR A 50 1.60 5.18 28.75
C THR A 50 0.08 5.04 28.79
N GLY A 51 -0.50 3.90 28.37
CA GLY A 51 -1.93 3.64 28.45
C GLY A 51 -2.45 2.68 27.37
N SER A 52 -3.52 3.10 26.71
CA SER A 52 -4.13 2.40 25.57
C SER A 52 -3.62 3.01 24.27
N ALA A 53 -3.46 2.18 23.24
CA ALA A 53 -3.08 2.59 21.89
C ALA A 53 -3.92 1.84 20.86
N ARG A 54 -4.05 2.47 19.70
CA ARG A 54 -4.73 1.91 18.54
C ARG A 54 -3.70 1.69 17.44
N MET A 55 -3.81 0.54 16.78
CA MET A 55 -2.96 0.18 15.66
C MET A 55 -3.75 -0.59 14.62
N LEU A 56 -3.25 -0.55 13.39
CA LEU A 56 -3.66 -1.44 12.33
C LEU A 56 -2.63 -2.57 12.23
N LEU A 57 -3.12 -3.81 12.26
CA LEU A 57 -2.35 -5.01 11.94
C LEU A 57 -2.93 -5.58 10.64
N ILE A 58 -2.11 -5.65 9.59
CA ILE A 58 -2.46 -6.26 8.30
C ILE A 58 -1.49 -7.42 8.07
N GLY A 59 -1.97 -8.53 7.52
CA GLY A 59 -1.10 -9.62 7.10
C GLY A 59 -1.77 -10.54 6.10
N GLY A 60 -0.95 -11.36 5.46
CA GLY A 60 -1.36 -12.29 4.40
C GLY A 60 -0.19 -13.12 3.91
N GLU A 61 -0.48 -14.10 3.06
CA GLU A 61 0.56 -14.84 2.34
C GLU A 61 1.41 -13.87 1.49
N PRO A 62 2.75 -14.00 1.50
CA PRO A 62 3.60 -13.20 0.64
C PRO A 62 3.17 -13.33 -0.83
N PHE A 63 3.00 -12.19 -1.49
CA PHE A 63 2.53 -12.19 -2.88
C PHE A 63 3.65 -12.68 -3.82
N GLY A 64 3.50 -13.89 -4.35
CA GLY A 64 4.53 -14.56 -5.15
C GLY A 64 4.72 -14.03 -6.58
N ALA A 65 3.95 -13.04 -7.02
CA ALA A 65 4.03 -12.48 -8.37
C ALA A 65 4.58 -11.05 -8.35
N GLU A 66 5.38 -10.72 -9.36
CA GLU A 66 5.83 -9.35 -9.55
C GLU A 66 4.65 -8.47 -9.95
N VAL A 67 4.45 -7.37 -9.23
CA VAL A 67 3.45 -6.34 -9.54
C VAL A 67 4.13 -5.07 -10.00
N LYS A 68 3.56 -4.43 -11.01
CA LYS A 68 3.89 -3.07 -11.41
C LYS A 68 2.78 -2.15 -10.90
N MET A 69 3.17 -1.06 -10.26
CA MET A 69 2.24 -0.06 -9.74
C MET A 69 2.73 1.33 -10.09
N TRP A 70 1.82 2.15 -10.58
CA TRP A 70 2.08 3.55 -10.83
C TRP A 70 0.75 4.31 -10.84
N TRP A 71 0.67 5.42 -10.09
CA TRP A 71 -0.59 6.09 -9.79
C TRP A 71 -1.66 5.07 -9.30
N ASN A 72 -2.90 5.16 -9.76
CA ASN A 72 -4.00 4.26 -9.39
C ASN A 72 -4.04 2.97 -10.24
N PHE A 73 -2.95 2.63 -10.95
CA PHE A 73 -2.88 1.43 -11.78
C PHE A 73 -1.98 0.38 -11.14
N VAL A 74 -2.50 -0.85 -11.04
CA VAL A 74 -1.77 -2.05 -10.59
C VAL A 74 -1.93 -3.11 -11.68
N ALA A 75 -0.81 -3.58 -12.23
CA ALA A 75 -0.80 -4.54 -13.34
C ALA A 75 0.43 -5.47 -13.26
N ARG A 76 0.59 -6.37 -14.23
CA ARG A 76 1.74 -7.29 -14.32
C ARG A 76 2.84 -6.73 -15.21
N THR A 77 2.52 -5.84 -16.14
CA THR A 77 3.48 -5.24 -17.07
C THR A 77 3.35 -3.72 -17.15
N LEU A 78 4.40 -3.04 -17.63
CA LEU A 78 4.34 -1.60 -17.91
C LEU A 78 3.44 -1.27 -19.11
N ASP A 79 3.29 -2.20 -20.05
CA ASP A 79 2.42 -2.03 -21.22
C ASP A 79 0.94 -2.00 -20.80
N GLU A 80 0.52 -2.90 -19.90
CA GLU A 80 -0.83 -2.88 -19.33
C GLU A 80 -1.14 -1.56 -18.60
N ILE A 81 -0.15 -1.00 -17.87
CA ILE A 81 -0.29 0.32 -17.23
C ILE A 81 -0.35 1.42 -18.28
N THR A 82 0.44 1.33 -19.35
CA THR A 82 0.45 2.31 -20.45
C THR A 82 -0.91 2.35 -21.16
N GLU A 83 -1.48 1.19 -21.46
CA GLU A 83 -2.84 1.06 -22.01
C GLU A 83 -3.90 1.61 -21.06
N ALA A 84 -3.80 1.30 -19.75
CA ALA A 84 -4.71 1.84 -18.74
C ALA A 84 -4.61 3.37 -18.65
N TRP A 85 -3.39 3.90 -18.72
CA TRP A 85 -3.15 5.33 -18.71
C TRP A 85 -3.73 6.01 -19.94
N HIS A 86 -3.52 5.47 -21.15
CA HIS A 86 -4.12 6.00 -22.38
C HIS A 86 -5.64 6.01 -22.31
N ALA A 87 -6.27 4.89 -21.95
CA ALA A 87 -7.72 4.82 -21.79
C ALA A 87 -8.24 5.82 -20.74
N TRP A 88 -7.46 6.09 -19.68
CA TRP A 88 -7.80 7.13 -18.73
C TRP A 88 -7.70 8.54 -19.35
N GLN A 89 -6.65 8.85 -20.12
CA GLN A 89 -6.53 10.16 -20.78
C GLN A 89 -7.61 10.38 -21.84
N ASP A 90 -7.94 9.34 -22.61
CA ASP A 90 -8.84 9.40 -23.76
C ASP A 90 -10.33 9.38 -23.37
N HIS A 91 -10.64 9.30 -22.08
CA HIS A 91 -12.02 9.18 -21.58
C HIS A 91 -12.76 7.98 -22.16
N ASP A 92 -12.09 6.83 -22.15
CA ASP A 92 -12.68 5.54 -22.46
C ASP A 92 -13.69 5.16 -21.35
N ASP A 93 -14.96 5.47 -21.60
CA ASP A 93 -16.09 5.18 -20.71
C ASP A 93 -16.44 3.68 -20.65
N ASP A 94 -16.01 2.86 -21.62
CA ASP A 94 -16.21 1.41 -21.59
C ASP A 94 -15.31 0.77 -20.53
N ARG A 95 -14.06 1.23 -20.42
CA ARG A 95 -13.10 0.76 -19.41
C ARG A 95 -13.24 1.49 -18.07
N PHE A 96 -13.43 2.81 -18.10
CA PHE A 96 -13.49 3.68 -16.92
C PHE A 96 -14.79 4.47 -16.92
N GLY A 97 -15.89 3.78 -16.64
CA GLY A 97 -17.23 4.35 -16.69
C GLY A 97 -17.43 5.64 -15.88
N PRO A 98 -18.45 6.43 -16.25
CA PRO A 98 -18.67 7.74 -15.67
C PRO A 98 -19.02 7.63 -14.18
N VAL A 99 -18.41 8.51 -13.39
CA VAL A 99 -18.71 8.64 -11.96
C VAL A 99 -19.67 9.81 -11.76
N PRO A 100 -20.83 9.64 -11.10
CA PRO A 100 -21.79 10.71 -10.86
C PRO A 100 -21.25 11.70 -9.81
N SER A 101 -20.35 12.57 -10.24
CA SER A 101 -19.68 13.58 -9.41
C SER A 101 -19.73 14.94 -10.09
N LYS A 102 -19.81 16.00 -9.27
CA LYS A 102 -19.64 17.39 -9.74
C LYS A 102 -18.17 17.78 -9.86
N LEU A 103 -17.26 16.97 -9.34
CA LEU A 103 -15.82 17.19 -9.44
C LEU A 103 -15.32 16.77 -10.83
N GLY A 104 -14.34 17.51 -11.35
CA GLY A 104 -13.63 17.10 -12.56
C GLY A 104 -12.87 15.80 -12.36
N ARG A 105 -12.65 15.08 -13.46
CA ARG A 105 -11.83 13.87 -13.46
C ARG A 105 -10.38 14.24 -13.14
N VAL A 106 -9.73 13.48 -12.26
CA VAL A 106 -8.34 13.72 -11.89
C VAL A 106 -7.43 13.26 -13.03
N GLU A 107 -6.61 14.15 -13.56
CA GLU A 107 -5.62 13.79 -14.58
C GLU A 107 -4.56 12.87 -13.99
N ALA A 108 -4.29 11.75 -14.67
CA ALA A 108 -3.15 10.91 -14.33
C ALA A 108 -1.87 11.56 -14.90
N PRO A 109 -0.77 11.69 -14.13
CA PRO A 109 0.48 12.25 -14.63
C PRO A 109 1.03 11.43 -15.81
N LYS A 110 2.07 11.88 -16.52
CA LYS A 110 2.66 11.01 -17.55
C LYS A 110 3.52 9.91 -16.90
N PRO A 111 3.36 8.62 -17.24
CA PRO A 111 4.25 7.58 -16.76
C PRO A 111 5.70 7.83 -17.17
N PRO A 112 6.68 7.65 -16.26
CA PRO A 112 8.07 8.05 -16.49
C PRO A 112 8.79 7.23 -17.57
N TRP A 113 8.27 6.04 -17.93
CA TRP A 113 8.82 5.20 -18.99
C TRP A 113 8.29 5.55 -20.38
N ILE A 114 7.25 6.38 -20.50
CA ILE A 114 6.75 6.83 -21.80
C ILE A 114 7.63 8.01 -22.27
N PRO A 115 8.35 7.90 -23.40
CA PRO A 115 9.23 8.97 -23.87
C PRO A 115 8.49 10.30 -24.03
N GLY A 116 9.09 11.39 -23.55
CA GLY A 116 8.68 12.74 -23.93
C GLY A 116 9.06 13.04 -25.37
N VAL A 117 8.20 13.75 -26.10
CA VAL A 117 8.73 14.61 -27.17
C VAL A 117 9.53 15.68 -26.42
N GLN A 118 10.86 15.60 -26.46
CA GLN A 118 11.69 16.74 -26.11
C GLN A 118 11.40 17.82 -27.14
N THR A 119 10.59 18.81 -26.78
CA THR A 119 10.58 20.09 -27.49
C THR A 119 12.00 20.65 -27.39
N ARG A 120 12.67 20.72 -28.55
CA ARG A 120 13.87 21.53 -28.74
C ARG A 120 13.58 23.00 -28.47
#